data_AF-A0A7S3AY51-F1
#
_entry.id   AF-A0A7S3AY51-F1
#
_cell.length_a   1.000
_cell.length_b   1.000
_cell.length_c   1.000
_cell.angle_alpha   90.00
_cell.angle_beta   90.00
_cell.angle_gamma   90.00
#
_symmetry.space_group_name_H-M   'P 1'
#
loop_
_entity.id
_entity.type
_entity.pdbx_description
1 polymer ?
#
loop_
_entity_poly.entity_id
_entity_poly.type
_entity_poly.pdbx_seq_one_letter_code
_entity_poly.pdbx_strand_id
1 'polypeptide(L)'
;CGIYSNSAGDVGYGGGVFINGATVTFINTQIHDNQATFLGGGFYVDYSGQAAFFNTSFYGNQASVGQDGYVQDGASVCADGATKVTGIVGIVTTCTNMTAQMQAAR
;
A
#
# COMPACT_ATOMS: atom_id res chain seq x y z
N CYS A 1 -6.13 -12.12 -1.31
CA CYS A 1 -7.06 -11.52 -0.31
C CYS A 1 -7.66 -10.23 -0.89
N GLY A 2 -8.75 -9.71 -0.33
CA GLY A 2 -9.32 -8.41 -0.73
C GLY A 2 -9.36 -7.46 0.45
N ILE A 3 -8.90 -6.23 0.27
CA ILE A 3 -9.04 -5.12 1.22
C ILE A 3 -9.81 -4.03 0.49
N TYR A 4 -11.09 -3.93 0.78
CA TYR A 4 -11.96 -3.05 0.00
C TYR A 4 -13.11 -2.45 0.79
N SER A 5 -13.64 -1.33 0.28
CA SER A 5 -14.77 -0.60 0.87
C SER A 5 -14.56 -0.16 2.31
N ASN A 6 -13.31 0.09 2.70
CA ASN A 6 -12.97 0.68 3.99
C ASN A 6 -12.91 2.20 3.88
N SER A 7 -13.19 2.91 4.97
CA SER A 7 -13.17 4.37 5.02
C SER A 7 -12.48 4.87 6.28
N ALA A 8 -11.51 5.77 6.12
CA ALA A 8 -10.89 6.54 7.18
C ALA A 8 -11.49 7.96 7.20
N GLY A 9 -12.08 8.35 8.34
CA GLY A 9 -12.86 9.59 8.54
C GLY A 9 -12.04 10.88 8.51
N ASP A 10 -12.54 11.97 9.11
CA ASP A 10 -12.16 13.38 8.84
C ASP A 10 -10.65 13.72 8.71
N VAL A 11 -9.75 13.04 9.43
CA VAL A 11 -8.28 13.17 9.31
C VAL A 11 -7.60 11.83 8.95
N GLY A 12 -8.29 11.04 8.15
CA GLY A 12 -7.98 9.65 7.89
C GLY A 12 -6.82 9.47 6.92
N TYR A 13 -5.98 8.48 7.25
CA TYR A 13 -4.90 7.98 6.41
C TYR A 13 -5.12 6.49 6.18
N GLY A 14 -4.67 5.98 5.03
CA GLY A 14 -4.63 4.52 4.82
C GLY A 14 -6.02 3.90 4.83
N GLY A 15 -6.90 4.38 3.94
CA GLY A 15 -8.31 3.99 3.91
C GLY A 15 -8.52 2.48 3.93
N GLY A 16 -7.68 1.73 3.23
CA GLY A 16 -7.62 0.26 3.31
C GLY A 16 -6.58 -0.26 4.31
N VAL A 17 -5.35 0.26 4.27
CA VAL A 17 -4.23 -0.20 5.08
C VAL A 17 -3.45 0.96 5.67
N PHE A 18 -3.17 0.91 6.98
CA PHE A 18 -2.27 1.83 7.66
C PHE A 18 -1.09 1.06 8.26
N ILE A 19 0.13 1.33 7.80
CA ILE A 19 1.36 0.65 8.23
C ILE A 19 2.26 1.66 8.95
N ASN A 20 2.42 1.47 10.26
CA ASN A 20 3.19 2.38 11.12
C ASN A 20 4.39 1.68 11.72
N GLY A 21 5.58 1.98 11.19
CA GLY A 21 6.84 1.38 11.64
C GLY A 21 6.92 -0.15 11.57
N ALA A 22 6.02 -0.78 10.80
CA ALA A 22 5.93 -2.22 10.65
C ALA A 22 6.35 -2.68 9.25
N THR A 23 6.72 -3.95 9.15
CA THR A 23 7.01 -4.61 7.87
C THR A 23 5.84 -5.53 7.50
N VAL A 24 5.25 -5.32 6.32
CA VAL A 24 4.09 -6.08 5.85
C VAL A 24 4.31 -6.52 4.40
N THR A 25 3.97 -7.77 4.11
CA THR A 25 4.02 -8.33 2.75
C THR A 25 2.62 -8.72 2.29
N PHE A 26 2.21 -8.19 1.14
CA PHE A 26 0.96 -8.51 0.48
C PHE A 26 1.23 -9.39 -0.74
N ILE A 27 0.52 -10.51 -0.81
CA ILE A 27 0.64 -11.47 -1.92
C ILE A 27 -0.75 -11.73 -2.47
N ASN A 28 -0.90 -11.64 -3.79
CA ASN A 28 -2.15 -11.92 -4.49
C ASN A 28 -3.34 -11.15 -3.87
N THR A 29 -3.18 -9.85 -3.67
CA THR A 29 -4.14 -9.01 -2.95
C THR A 29 -4.73 -7.94 -3.86
N GLN A 30 -6.02 -7.67 -3.70
CA GLN A 30 -6.67 -6.53 -4.34
C GLN A 30 -6.99 -5.50 -3.26
N ILE A 31 -6.53 -4.27 -3.45
CA ILE A 31 -6.75 -3.15 -2.52
C ILE A 31 -7.54 -2.11 -3.29
N HIS A 32 -8.86 -2.08 -3.11
CA HIS A 32 -9.73 -1.28 -3.97
C HIS A 32 -10.92 -0.65 -3.27
N ASP A 33 -11.48 0.40 -3.86
CA ASP A 33 -12.67 1.10 -3.35
C ASP A 33 -12.55 1.53 -1.88
N ASN A 34 -11.32 1.79 -1.42
CA ASN A 34 -11.07 2.32 -0.09
C ASN A 34 -10.96 3.84 -0.13
N GLN A 35 -11.36 4.50 0.97
CA GLN A 35 -11.41 5.95 1.05
C GLN A 35 -10.63 6.46 2.27
N ALA A 36 -9.80 7.47 2.07
CA ALA A 36 -9.23 8.29 3.12
C ALA A 36 -9.56 9.75 2.83
N THR A 37 -9.89 10.56 3.82
CA THR A 37 -10.12 12.00 3.57
C THR A 37 -8.82 12.71 3.19
N PHE A 38 -7.66 12.26 3.67
CA PHE A 38 -6.39 12.94 3.46
C PHE A 38 -5.39 12.17 2.58
N LEU A 39 -4.73 11.13 3.09
CA LEU A 39 -3.62 10.47 2.39
C LEU A 39 -3.84 8.96 2.24
N GLY A 40 -3.47 8.42 1.09
CA GLY A 40 -3.35 6.97 0.93
C GLY A 40 -4.70 6.27 1.01
N GLY A 41 -5.55 6.42 -0.02
CA GLY A 41 -6.88 5.80 -0.03
C GLY A 41 -6.78 4.28 0.05
N GLY A 42 -5.89 3.67 -0.72
CA GLY A 42 -5.60 2.23 -0.65
C GLY A 42 -4.72 1.89 0.56
N PHE A 43 -3.51 2.45 0.61
CA PHE A 43 -2.58 2.24 1.72
C PHE A 43 -1.81 3.49 2.14
N TYR A 44 -1.35 3.51 3.38
CA TYR A 44 -0.46 4.53 3.91
C TYR A 44 0.67 3.87 4.71
N VAL A 45 1.92 4.30 4.47
CA VAL A 45 3.11 3.79 5.15
C VAL A 45 3.93 4.95 5.73
N ASP A 46 4.19 4.91 7.04
CA ASP A 46 4.96 5.91 7.77
C ASP A 46 5.95 5.30 8.77
N TYR A 47 6.73 6.17 9.43
CA TYR A 47 7.72 5.86 10.46
C TYR A 47 8.67 4.72 10.11
N SER A 48 9.33 4.78 8.96
CA SER A 48 10.24 3.72 8.47
C SER A 48 9.57 2.36 8.27
N GLY A 49 8.24 2.32 8.12
CA GLY A 49 7.51 1.13 7.74
C GLY A 49 7.91 0.62 6.36
N GLN A 50 7.68 -0.68 6.13
CA GLN A 50 8.05 -1.36 4.90
C GLN A 50 6.87 -2.14 4.36
N ALA A 51 6.52 -1.91 3.09
CA ALA A 51 5.50 -2.70 2.41
C ALA A 51 6.06 -3.34 1.14
N ALA A 52 5.83 -4.65 0.99
CA ALA A 52 6.15 -5.37 -0.24
C ALA A 52 4.86 -5.88 -0.88
N PHE A 53 4.66 -5.57 -2.16
CA PHE A 53 3.47 -5.95 -2.92
C PHE A 53 3.85 -6.91 -4.06
N PHE A 54 3.27 -8.11 -4.03
CA PHE A 54 3.44 -9.14 -5.05
C PHE A 54 2.10 -9.48 -5.66
N ASN A 55 2.01 -9.40 -6.98
CA ASN A 55 0.79 -9.67 -7.75
C ASN A 55 -0.43 -8.97 -7.12
N THR A 56 -0.29 -7.67 -6.85
CA THR A 56 -1.30 -6.86 -6.16
C THR A 56 -1.87 -5.80 -7.10
N SER A 57 -3.16 -5.52 -7.00
CA SER A 57 -3.80 -4.42 -7.74
C SER A 57 -4.37 -3.37 -6.80
N PHE A 58 -4.21 -2.11 -7.21
CA PHE A 58 -4.83 -0.94 -6.58
C PHE A 58 -5.74 -0.25 -7.60
N TYR A 59 -7.00 -0.03 -7.23
CA TYR A 59 -7.97 0.64 -8.11
C TYR A 59 -9.18 1.15 -7.33
N GLY A 60 -9.87 2.18 -7.83
CA GLY A 60 -11.09 2.71 -7.21
C GLY A 60 -10.88 3.37 -5.83
N ASN A 61 -9.65 3.40 -5.33
CA ASN A 61 -9.33 4.06 -4.08
C ASN A 61 -9.40 5.58 -4.21
N GLN A 62 -9.71 6.26 -3.11
CA GLN A 62 -9.93 7.70 -3.08
C GLN A 62 -9.20 8.32 -1.90
N ALA A 63 -8.42 9.37 -2.17
CA ALA A 63 -7.84 10.25 -1.17
C ALA A 63 -7.54 11.62 -1.77
N SER A 64 -7.36 12.63 -0.92
CA SER A 64 -6.91 13.95 -1.37
C SER A 64 -5.53 13.89 -2.02
N VAL A 65 -4.63 13.06 -1.50
CA VAL A 65 -3.30 12.82 -2.07
C VAL A 65 -2.95 11.34 -2.01
N GLY A 66 -2.41 10.79 -3.11
CA GLY A 66 -2.05 9.38 -3.20
C GLY A 66 -3.27 8.47 -3.09
N GLN A 67 -4.11 8.46 -4.12
CA GLN A 67 -5.37 7.70 -4.10
C GLN A 67 -5.14 6.23 -3.78
N ASP A 68 -4.14 5.61 -4.42
CA ASP A 68 -3.83 4.20 -4.22
C ASP A 68 -2.85 4.00 -3.06
N GLY A 69 -1.92 4.92 -2.85
CA GLY A 69 -0.94 4.80 -1.79
C GLY A 69 -0.23 6.09 -1.42
N TYR A 70 0.26 6.17 -0.19
CA TYR A 70 1.11 7.27 0.27
C TYR A 70 2.23 6.76 1.18
N VAL A 71 3.47 7.21 0.92
CA VAL A 71 4.68 6.74 1.60
C VAL A 71 5.49 7.94 2.08
N GLN A 72 5.81 8.01 3.38
CA GLN A 72 6.61 9.10 3.96
C GLN A 72 7.47 8.67 5.16
N ASP A 73 8.17 9.63 5.77
CA ASP A 73 8.93 9.45 7.02
C ASP A 73 9.92 8.28 6.99
N GLY A 74 10.66 8.17 5.90
CA GLY A 74 11.67 7.13 5.69
C GLY A 74 11.09 5.73 5.42
N ALA A 75 9.76 5.61 5.27
CA ALA A 75 9.14 4.38 4.84
C ALA A 75 9.57 3.99 3.42
N SER A 76 9.53 2.68 3.14
CA SER A 76 9.83 2.16 1.82
C SER A 76 8.75 1.21 1.33
N VAL A 77 8.49 1.29 0.03
CA VAL A 77 7.58 0.37 -0.64
C VAL A 77 8.31 -0.24 -1.83
N CYS A 78 8.13 -1.55 -1.99
CA CYS A 78 8.53 -2.24 -3.21
C CYS A 78 7.35 -2.98 -3.82
N ALA A 79 7.34 -3.06 -5.16
CA ALA A 79 6.36 -3.79 -5.93
C ALA A 79 7.06 -4.73 -6.93
N ASP A 80 6.43 -5.85 -7.24
CA ASP A 80 6.84 -6.69 -8.37
C ASP A 80 6.37 -6.11 -9.72
N GLY A 81 6.85 -6.68 -10.82
CA GLY A 81 6.49 -6.22 -12.17
C GLY A 81 5.03 -6.48 -12.57
N ALA A 82 4.30 -7.30 -11.81
CA ALA A 82 2.89 -7.57 -12.02
C ALA A 82 1.98 -6.57 -11.29
N THR A 83 2.49 -5.92 -10.25
CA THR A 83 1.73 -4.98 -9.43
C THR A 83 1.56 -3.64 -10.13
N LYS A 84 0.31 -3.19 -10.24
CA LYS A 84 -0.02 -1.91 -10.88
C LYS A 84 0.27 -0.75 -9.93
N VAL A 85 1.35 -0.02 -10.18
CA VAL A 85 1.81 1.12 -9.36
C VAL A 85 1.40 2.47 -9.95
N THR A 86 0.09 2.75 -9.94
CA THR A 86 -0.46 4.06 -10.30
C THR A 86 -1.03 4.74 -9.07
N GLY A 87 -1.14 6.07 -9.04
CA GLY A 87 -1.83 6.77 -7.96
C GLY A 87 -1.15 6.70 -6.58
N ILE A 88 0.12 6.27 -6.52
CA ILE A 88 0.92 6.22 -5.29
C ILE A 88 1.82 7.46 -5.22
N VAL A 89 1.85 8.11 -4.06
CA VAL A 89 2.76 9.22 -3.77
C VAL A 89 3.87 8.74 -2.83
N GLY A 90 5.11 9.10 -3.15
CA GLY A 90 6.31 8.63 -2.44
C GLY A 90 7.14 7.67 -3.30
N ILE A 91 8.16 7.06 -2.69
CA ILE A 91 9.09 6.20 -3.42
C ILE A 91 8.55 4.76 -3.44
N VAL A 92 8.33 4.25 -4.65
CA VAL A 92 8.08 2.84 -4.92
C VAL A 92 9.23 2.29 -5.74
N THR A 93 9.85 1.23 -5.24
CA THR A 93 10.97 0.55 -5.90
C THR A 93 10.55 -0.83 -6.43
N THR A 94 11.41 -1.45 -7.23
CA THR A 94 11.23 -2.85 -7.62
C THR A 94 11.74 -3.77 -6.51
N CYS A 95 10.95 -4.75 -6.08
CA CYS A 95 11.41 -5.73 -5.09
C CYS A 95 12.58 -6.57 -5.65
N THR A 96 13.75 -6.51 -5.02
CA THR A 96 14.99 -7.17 -5.48
C THR A 96 15.07 -8.67 -5.15
N ASN A 97 14.28 -9.16 -4.19
CA ASN A 97 14.27 -10.55 -3.74
C ASN A 97 12.85 -11.11 -3.62
N MET A 98 12.16 -11.22 -4.76
CA MET A 98 10.79 -11.77 -4.84
C MET A 98 10.68 -13.15 -4.15
N THR A 99 11.69 -14.01 -4.29
CA THR A 99 11.66 -15.38 -3.74
C THR A 99 11.76 -15.44 -2.21
N ALA A 100 12.59 -14.59 -1.59
CA ALA A 100 12.77 -14.61 -0.13
C ALA A 100 11.55 -14.03 0.62
N GLN A 101 10.92 -13.00 0.04
CA GLN A 101 9.75 -12.33 0.62
C GLN A 101 8.47 -13.17 0.45
N MET A 102 8.35 -13.92 -0.65
CA MET A 102 7.22 -14.86 -0.86
C MET A 102 7.34 -16.15 -0.02
N GLN A 103 8.53 -16.53 0.43
CA GLN A 103 8.74 -17.73 1.28
C GLN A 103 8.40 -17.49 2.76
N ALA A 104 8.44 -16.25 3.23
CA ALA A 104 8.12 -15.90 4.62
C ALA A 104 6.62 -15.82 4.93
N ALA A 105 5.75 -15.95 3.92
CA ALA A 105 4.30 -15.78 4.03
C ALA A 105 3.50 -17.10 3.92
N ARG A 106 4.15 -18.24 4.18
CA ARG A 106 3.50 -19.57 4.23
C ARG A 106 3.11 -19.95 5.66
#